data_AF-A0A961WQW2-F1
#
_entry.id   AF-A0A961WQW2-F1
#
_cell.length_a   1.000
_cell.length_b   1.000
_cell.length_c   1.000
_cell.angle_alpha   90.00
_cell.angle_beta   90.00
_cell.angle_gamma   90.00
#
_symmetry.space_group_name_H-M   'P 1'
#
loop_
_entity.id
_entity.type
_entity.pdbx_description
1 polymer ?
#
loop_
_entity_poly.entity_id
_entity_poly.type
_entity_poly.pdbx_seq_one_letter_code
_entity_poly.pdbx_strand_id
1 'polypeptide(L)' 'MLEHLPPGVHLLADRAYDSDLNRSLVYAAGAVPNIPSKRNRAFRPPFSPFLYRARNAIERMFCRIATRYDKLASS' A
#
# COMPACT_ATOMS: atom_id res chain seq x y z
N MET A 1 3.20 9.63 8.83
CA MET A 1 1.87 8.96 8.72
C MET A 1 1.94 7.44 8.95
N LEU A 2 2.98 6.74 8.47
CA LEU A 2 3.16 5.29 8.71
C LEU A 2 3.77 4.96 10.08
N GLU A 3 4.38 5.95 10.74
CA GLU A 3 5.06 5.81 12.04
C GLU A 3 4.12 5.64 13.25
N HIS A 4 2.81 5.83 13.10
CA HIS A 4 1.81 5.69 14.17
C HIS A 4 0.91 4.45 13.98
N LEU A 5 1.36 3.44 13.22
CA LEU A 5 0.59 2.21 13.11
C LEU A 5 0.57 1.48 14.47
N PRO A 6 -0.60 1.03 14.93
CA PRO A 6 -0.66 0.19 16.11
C PRO A 6 0.12 -1.12 15.85
N PRO A 7 0.96 -1.57 16.80
CA PRO A 7 1.72 -2.80 16.63
C PRO A 7 0.78 -4.01 16.52
N GLY A 8 1.17 -5.00 15.72
CA GLY A 8 0.41 -6.24 15.53
C GLY A 8 -0.72 -6.16 14.50
N VAL A 9 -0.87 -5.05 13.79
CA VAL A 9 -1.89 -4.93 12.73
C VAL A 9 -1.32 -5.26 11.34
N HIS A 10 -2.21 -5.70 10.45
CA HIS A 10 -1.89 -5.88 9.04
C HIS A 10 -2.19 -4.59 8.26
N LEU A 11 -1.16 -3.98 7.68
CA LEU A 11 -1.35 -2.87 6.76
C LEU A 11 -1.73 -3.39 5.38
N LEU A 12 -2.93 -3.07 4.92
CA LEU A 12 -3.34 -3.28 3.54
C LEU A 12 -2.94 -2.06 2.72
N ALA A 13 -2.15 -2.27 1.66
CA ALA A 13 -1.83 -1.22 0.70
C ALA A 13 -1.78 -1.77 -0.72
N ASP A 14 -2.00 -0.88 -1.69
CA ASP A 14 -1.92 -1.24 -3.11
C ASP A 14 -0.46 -1.54 -3.54
N ARG A 15 -0.33 -2.31 -4.60
CA ARG A 15 0.96 -2.65 -5.23
C ARG A 15 1.78 -1.41 -5.63
N ALA A 16 1.17 -0.27 -5.92
CA ALA A 16 1.91 0.97 -6.19
C ALA A 16 2.81 1.38 -5.01
N TYR A 17 2.37 1.10 -3.78
CA TYR A 17 3.09 1.38 -2.52
C TYR A 17 4.11 0.30 -2.14
N ASP A 18 4.34 -0.69 -3.01
CA ASP A 18 5.41 -1.68 -2.90
C ASP A 18 6.78 -1.00 -3.10
N SER A 19 7.30 -0.42 -2.03
CA SER A 19 8.68 0.06 -1.91
C SER A 19 9.34 -0.50 -0.65
N ASP A 20 10.66 -0.65 -0.67
CA ASP A 20 11.43 -1.13 0.48
C ASP A 20 11.38 -0.16 1.65
N LEU A 21 11.40 1.15 1.37
CA LEU A 21 11.22 2.19 2.38
C LEU A 21 9.88 2.06 3.09
N ASN A 22 8.79 1.92 2.33
CA ASN A 22 7.45 1.82 2.92
C ASN A 22 7.34 0.57 3.80
N ARG A 23 7.85 -0.58 3.34
CA ARG A 23 7.84 -1.79 4.18
C ARG A 23 8.68 -1.65 5.43
N SER A 24 9.86 -1.04 5.32
CA SER A 24 10.74 -0.82 6.46
C SER A 24 10.07 0.06 7.53
N LEU A 25 9.37 1.11 7.11
CA LEU A 25 8.58 1.95 8.02
C LEU A 25 7.45 1.18 8.70
N VAL A 26 6.77 0.30 7.98
CA VAL A 26 5.67 -0.51 8.52
C VAL A 26 6.19 -1.53 9.53
N TYR A 27 7.29 -2.21 9.23
CA TYR A 27 7.94 -3.11 10.17
C TYR A 27 8.49 -2.36 11.39
N ALA A 28 9.06 -1.17 11.20
CA ALA A 28 9.54 -0.31 12.29
C ALA A 28 8.39 0.15 13.20
N ALA A 29 7.19 0.35 12.65
CA ALA A 29 5.98 0.61 13.41
C ALA A 29 5.38 -0.66 14.08
N GLY A 30 6.01 -1.83 13.94
CA GLY A 30 5.53 -3.09 14.52
C GLY A 30 4.32 -3.70 13.79
N ALA A 31 4.03 -3.25 12.57
CA ALA A 31 2.95 -3.75 11.75
C ALA A 31 3.46 -4.68 10.63
N VAL A 32 2.55 -5.46 10.04
CA VAL A 32 2.88 -6.39 8.95
C VAL A 32 2.31 -5.86 7.64
N PRO A 33 3.15 -5.53 6.64
CA PRO A 33 2.67 -5.05 5.35
C PRO A 33 2.09 -6.20 4.51
N ASN A 34 0.78 -6.22 4.31
CA ASN A 34 0.09 -7.12 3.37
C ASN A 34 -0.09 -6.43 2.00
N ILE A 35 1.03 -6.22 1.33
CA ILE A 35 1.13 -5.49 0.05
C ILE A 35 1.50 -6.49 -1.06
N PRO A 36 0.80 -6.51 -2.21
CA PRO A 36 1.18 -7.35 -3.33
C PRO A 36 2.58 -6.97 -3.84
N SER A 37 3.42 -7.97 -4.05
CA SER A 37 4.79 -7.74 -4.55
C SER A 37 4.79 -7.29 -6.01
N LYS A 38 5.68 -6.36 -6.37
CA LYS A 38 5.96 -6.08 -7.78
C LYS A 38 6.61 -7.28 -8.46
N ARG A 39 6.32 -7.45 -9.76
CA ARG A 39 6.85 -8.54 -10.60
C ARG A 39 8.39 -8.59 -10.64
N ASN A 40 9.04 -7.43 -10.53
CA ASN A 40 10.50 -7.29 -10.64
C ASN A 40 11.23 -7.48 -9.30
N ARG A 41 10.53 -7.92 -8.25
CA ARG A 41 11.12 -8.05 -6.92
C ARG A 41 11.82 -9.40 -6.79
N ALA A 42 13.09 -9.39 -6.37
CA ALA A 42 13.87 -10.60 -6.16
C ALA A 42 13.30 -11.48 -5.03
N PHE A 43 12.79 -10.86 -3.97
CA PHE A 43 12.18 -11.55 -2.82
C PHE A 43 10.71 -11.18 -2.67
N ARG A 44 9.83 -12.18 -2.59
CA ARG A 44 8.39 -11.97 -2.40
C ARG A 44 8.03 -12.13 -0.93
N PRO A 45 7.76 -11.03 -0.20
CA PRO A 45 7.28 -11.12 1.18
C PRO A 45 5.96 -11.89 1.30
N PRO A 46 5.66 -12.44 2.50
CA PRO A 46 4.44 -13.15 2.76
C PRO A 46 3.23 -12.25 2.47
N PHE A 47 2.34 -12.74 1.62
CA PHE A 47 1.13 -12.06 1.20
C PHE A 47 -0.06 -12.99 1.40
N SER A 48 -1.10 -12.51 2.05
CA SER A 48 -2.35 -13.23 2.24
C SER A 48 -3.42 -12.67 1.30
N PRO A 49 -3.84 -13.43 0.27
CA PRO A 49 -4.93 -13.04 -0.62
C PRO A 49 -6.24 -12.84 0.14
N PHE A 50 -6.43 -13.58 1.24
CA PHE A 50 -7.61 -13.50 2.09
C PHE A 50 -7.71 -12.14 2.78
N LEU A 51 -6.63 -11.68 3.42
CA LEU A 51 -6.57 -10.34 4.01
C LEU A 51 -6.68 -9.25 2.95
N TYR A 52 -6.16 -9.49 1.75
CA TYR A 52 -6.23 -8.54 0.63
C TYR A 52 -7.65 -8.38 0.04
N ARG A 53 -8.62 -9.24 0.37
CA ARG A 53 -10.03 -9.08 -0.07
C ARG A 53 -10.66 -7.79 0.46
N ALA A 54 -10.19 -7.29 1.60
CA ALA A 54 -10.67 -6.03 2.18
C ALA A 54 -10.15 -4.77 1.47
N ARG A 55 -9.35 -4.90 0.40
CA ARG A 55 -8.84 -3.76 -0.39
C ARG A 55 -9.94 -2.91 -1.02
N ASN A 56 -11.18 -3.39 -1.12
CA ASN A 56 -12.31 -2.63 -1.65
C ASN A 56 -12.50 -1.30 -0.90
N ALA A 57 -12.16 -1.24 0.40
CA ALA A 57 -12.15 0.01 1.15
C ALA A 57 -11.11 1.02 0.61
N ILE A 58 -9.94 0.52 0.21
CA ILE A 58 -8.86 1.31 -0.39
C ILE A 58 -9.29 1.78 -1.79
N GLU A 59 -9.81 0.88 -2.64
CA GLU A 59 -10.31 1.22 -3.97
C GLU A 59 -11.45 2.27 -3.91
N ARG A 60 -12.40 2.11 -2.99
CA ARG A 60 -13.48 3.08 -2.76
C ARG A 60 -12.98 4.43 -2.26
N MET A 61 -11.93 4.46 -1.44
CA MET A 61 -11.31 5.70 -0.99
C MET A 61 -10.69 6.46 -2.16
N PHE A 62 -9.96 5.79 -3.06
CA PHE A 62 -9.38 6.41 -4.25
C PHE A 62 -10.42 6.78 -5.31
N CYS A 63 -11.49 6.00 -5.49
CA CYS A 63 -12.59 6.39 -6.39
C CYS A 63 -13.29 7.70 -5.96
N ARG A 64 -13.26 8.05 -4.67
CA ARG A 64 -13.75 9.36 -4.17
C ARG A 64 -12.75 10.50 -4.38
N ILE A 65 -11.46 10.19 -4.61
CA ILE A 65 -10.38 11.15 -4.89
C ILE A 65 -10.01 11.05 -6.39
N ALA A 66 -11.00 10.85 -7.26
CA ALA A 66 -10.83 11.01 -8.69
C ALA A 66 -10.83 12.50 -9.05
N THR A 67 -9.83 13.25 -8.57
CA THR A 67 -9.54 14.56 -9.12
C THR A 67 -8.95 14.34 -10.51
N ARG A 68 -9.68 14.74 -11.55
CA ARG A 68 -9.17 14.78 -12.92
C ARG A 68 -7.91 15.63 -12.90
N TYR A 69 -6.73 14.99 -12.94
CA TYR A 69 -5.48 15.66 -13.23
C TYR A 69 -5.58 16.12 -14.68
N ASP A 70 -6.18 17.29 -14.89
CA ASP A 70 -6.10 17.97 -16.17
C ASP A 70 -4.64 18.40 -16.31
N LYS A 71 -3.91 17.69 -17.17
CA LYS A 71 -2.54 18.05 -17.54
C LYS A 71 -2.62 19.41 -18.24
N LEU A 72 -2.43 20.49 -17.49
CA LEU A 72 -1.96 21.74 -18.06
C LEU A 72 -0.50 21.54 -18.47
N ALA A 73 -0.33 20.96 -19.66
CA ALA A 73 0.84 21.19 -20.47
C ALA A 73 0.73 22.62 -21.01
N SER A 74 1.18 23.59 -20.21
CA SER A 74 1.47 24.93 -20.72
C SER A 74 2.85 24.88 -21.39
N SER A 75 2.83 24.90 -22.72
CA SER A 75 3.96 25.38 -23.54
C SER A 75 4.10 26.89 -23.46
#